data_AF-A0A662ND23-F1
#
_entry.id   AF-A0A662ND23-F1
#
_cell.length_a   1.000
_cell.length_b   1.000
_cell.length_c   1.000
_cell.angle_alpha   90.00
_cell.angle_beta   90.00
_cell.angle_gamma   90.00
#
_symmetry.space_group_name_H-M   'P 1'
#
loop_
_entity.id
_entity.type
_entity.pdbx_description
1 polymer ?
#
loop_
_entity_poly.entity_id
_entity_poly.type
_entity_poly.pdbx_seq_one_letter_code
_entity_poly.pdbx_strand_id
1 'polypeptide(L)'
;MSEKVNSIEKERSYGEELELGIDFQTTEEIKVPEKLIDQVIGQDHAVEVIKTAAKQKRHVLLIGEPGTGKSMLGQAMAELLPTETLEDILVFPNPEDENMPKIKTVPACQGKQIVERYRQKAKEQENIKSYLLLFVLFVVMLAVLMDRSAQTLLFGVFVLIVSLMAISNMRLRNQTLVPKLLVDNCGRRKAPFVDATGAHAGALLGDVRH
;
A
#
# COMPACT_ATOMS: atom_id res chain seq x y z
N MET A 1 -47.23 60.55 6.13
CA MET A 1 -47.35 59.08 6.13
C MET A 1 -46.19 58.54 5.29
N SER A 2 -45.16 58.08 5.99
CA SER A 2 -43.97 57.31 5.56
C SER A 2 -43.32 57.67 4.21
N GLU A 3 -42.31 58.53 4.29
CA GLU A 3 -41.25 58.62 3.28
C GLU A 3 -40.40 57.33 3.31
N LYS A 4 -40.27 56.75 2.13
CA LYS A 4 -39.26 55.80 1.64
C LYS A 4 -38.17 55.40 2.66
N VAL A 5 -38.42 54.31 3.38
CA VAL A 5 -37.37 53.46 3.96
C VAL A 5 -36.75 52.68 2.81
N ASN A 6 -35.86 53.32 2.06
CA ASN A 6 -34.95 52.59 1.17
C ASN A 6 -33.67 53.40 0.97
N SER A 7 -32.86 53.49 2.02
CA SER A 7 -31.47 53.91 1.92
C SER A 7 -30.62 52.77 2.47
N ILE A 8 -30.39 51.80 1.59
CA ILE A 8 -29.13 51.06 1.41
C ILE A 8 -28.15 51.32 2.54
N GLU A 9 -28.00 50.35 3.44
CA GLU A 9 -26.84 50.22 4.29
C GLU A 9 -25.61 50.15 3.37
N LYS A 10 -24.99 51.32 3.12
CA LYS A 10 -23.62 51.36 2.63
C LYS A 10 -22.77 50.73 3.72
N GLU A 11 -22.39 49.46 3.52
CA GLU A 11 -21.27 48.87 4.23
C GLU A 11 -20.13 49.88 4.17
N ARG A 12 -19.75 50.38 5.35
CA ARG A 12 -18.67 51.34 5.47
C ARG A 12 -17.38 50.58 5.21
N SER A 13 -16.89 50.59 3.97
CA SER A 13 -15.52 50.21 3.64
C SER A 13 -14.58 51.24 4.27
N TYR A 14 -14.07 50.91 5.45
CA TYR A 14 -12.99 51.66 6.08
C TYR A 14 -11.67 50.98 5.71
N GLY A 15 -10.99 51.52 4.69
CA GLY A 15 -9.66 51.06 4.27
C GLY A 15 -9.26 51.67 2.94
N GLU A 16 -7.96 51.91 2.73
CA GLU A 16 -7.43 52.16 1.40
C GLU A 16 -7.47 50.84 0.61
N GLU A 17 -8.15 50.83 -0.54
CA GLU A 17 -8.15 49.69 -1.45
C GLU A 17 -6.78 49.60 -2.14
N LEU A 18 -6.11 48.46 -1.97
CA LEU A 18 -4.84 48.17 -2.63
C LEU A 18 -5.09 47.63 -4.04
N GLU A 19 -4.27 48.06 -5.00
CA GLU A 19 -4.32 47.53 -6.37
C GLU A 19 -3.71 46.11 -6.40
N LEU A 20 -4.55 45.09 -6.63
CA LEU A 20 -4.15 43.68 -6.62
C LEU A 20 -3.90 43.09 -8.02
N GLY A 21 -4.10 43.87 -9.09
CA GLY A 21 -3.93 43.44 -10.48
C GLY A 21 -4.98 42.44 -10.98
N ILE A 22 -6.03 42.19 -10.20
CA ILE A 22 -7.18 41.35 -10.56
C ILE A 22 -8.43 41.84 -9.83
N ASP A 23 -9.55 41.92 -10.54
CA ASP A 23 -10.86 42.30 -9.98
C ASP A 23 -11.62 41.05 -9.52
N PHE A 24 -12.02 41.02 -8.23
CA PHE A 24 -12.83 39.96 -7.65
C PHE A 24 -13.55 40.47 -6.41
N GLN A 25 -14.70 39.88 -6.06
CA GLN A 25 -15.37 40.19 -4.79
C GLN A 25 -14.94 39.22 -3.69
N THR A 26 -14.83 37.93 -4.04
CA THR A 26 -14.43 36.88 -3.11
C THR A 26 -13.36 35.98 -3.71
N THR A 27 -12.57 35.32 -2.86
CA THR A 27 -11.53 34.39 -3.31
C THR A 27 -12.08 33.13 -3.97
N GLU A 28 -13.40 32.87 -3.89
CA GLU A 28 -14.06 31.78 -4.60
C GLU A 28 -14.00 31.96 -6.13
N GLU A 29 -13.87 33.20 -6.59
CA GLU A 29 -13.76 33.54 -8.02
C GLU A 29 -12.34 33.29 -8.56
N ILE A 30 -11.34 33.13 -7.68
CA ILE A 30 -9.94 32.98 -8.05
C ILE A 30 -9.64 31.52 -8.38
N LYS A 31 -9.18 31.29 -9.61
CA LYS A 31 -8.82 29.95 -10.09
C LYS A 31 -7.50 29.47 -9.48
N VAL A 32 -7.54 28.34 -8.79
CA VAL A 32 -6.34 27.66 -8.28
C VAL A 32 -5.81 26.66 -9.34
N PRO A 33 -4.52 26.72 -9.71
CA PRO A 33 -3.93 25.75 -10.64
C PRO A 33 -4.04 24.30 -10.15
N GLU A 34 -4.26 23.35 -11.05
CA GLU A 34 -4.39 21.92 -10.69
C GLU A 34 -3.08 21.27 -10.25
N LYS A 35 -1.95 21.73 -10.80
CA LYS A 35 -0.61 21.16 -10.52
C LYS A 35 0.05 21.90 -9.37
N LEU A 36 0.65 21.17 -8.45
CA LEU A 36 1.33 21.77 -7.30
C LEU A 36 2.50 22.67 -7.71
N ILE A 37 3.19 22.35 -8.81
CA ILE A 37 4.34 23.13 -9.29
C ILE A 37 3.94 24.56 -9.70
N ASP A 38 2.71 24.75 -10.17
CA ASP A 38 2.19 26.04 -10.63
C ASP A 38 1.53 26.84 -9.48
N GLN A 39 1.39 26.23 -8.31
CA GLN A 39 0.92 26.89 -7.08
C GLN A 39 2.08 27.49 -6.25
N VAL A 40 3.33 27.24 -6.64
CA VAL A 40 4.50 27.80 -5.94
C VAL A 40 4.65 29.28 -6.29
N ILE A 41 4.66 30.15 -5.28
CA ILE A 41 4.68 31.61 -5.44
C ILE A 41 6.08 32.16 -5.17
N GLY A 42 6.58 33.04 -6.05
CA GLY A 42 7.79 33.83 -5.82
C GLY A 42 9.10 33.05 -5.80
N GLN A 43 9.13 31.84 -6.38
CA GLN A 43 10.29 30.93 -6.39
C GLN A 43 10.59 30.40 -7.80
N ASP A 44 10.62 31.29 -8.80
CA ASP A 44 10.71 30.92 -10.22
C ASP A 44 11.93 30.05 -10.54
N HIS A 45 13.09 30.40 -9.97
CA HIS A 45 14.33 29.63 -10.16
C HIS A 45 14.22 28.22 -9.58
N ALA A 46 13.65 28.06 -8.37
CA ALA A 46 13.48 26.76 -7.74
C ALA A 46 12.50 25.88 -8.54
N VAL A 47 11.42 26.47 -9.05
CA VAL A 47 10.45 25.80 -9.92
C VAL A 47 11.11 25.26 -11.20
N GLU A 48 11.95 26.07 -11.86
CA GLU A 48 12.68 25.65 -13.06
C GLU A 48 13.66 24.51 -12.78
N VAL A 49 14.40 24.60 -11.67
CA VAL A 49 15.33 23.56 -11.22
C VAL A 49 14.57 22.25 -10.94
N ILE A 50 13.44 22.31 -10.24
CA ILE A 50 12.61 21.13 -9.94
C ILE A 50 12.06 20.49 -11.23
N LYS A 51 11.56 21.30 -12.18
CA LYS A 51 11.09 20.80 -13.48
C LYS A 51 12.21 20.07 -14.24
N THR A 52 13.40 20.66 -14.26
CA THR A 52 14.58 20.07 -14.92
C THR A 52 15.05 18.80 -14.21
N ALA A 53 15.11 18.82 -12.88
CA ALA A 53 15.53 17.70 -12.06
C ALA A 53 14.56 16.51 -12.16
N ALA A 54 13.25 16.76 -12.20
CA ALA A 54 12.24 15.72 -12.38
C ALA A 54 12.41 15.02 -13.74
N LYS A 55 12.61 15.79 -14.82
CA LYS A 55 12.82 15.25 -16.17
C LYS A 55 14.10 14.41 -16.27
N GLN A 56 15.17 14.85 -15.61
CA GLN A 56 16.47 14.18 -15.64
C GLN A 56 16.70 13.17 -14.50
N LYS A 57 15.74 13.02 -13.59
CA LYS A 57 15.86 12.19 -12.36
C LYS A 57 17.10 12.53 -11.53
N ARG A 58 17.35 13.82 -11.28
CA ARG A 58 18.46 14.32 -10.46
C ARG A 58 18.02 14.62 -9.04
N HIS A 59 18.92 14.42 -8.07
CA HIS A 59 18.70 14.82 -6.68
C HIS A 59 18.82 16.33 -6.53
N VAL A 60 18.04 16.91 -5.61
CA VAL A 60 18.00 18.35 -5.34
C VAL A 60 18.18 18.58 -3.85
N LEU A 61 19.01 19.56 -3.49
CA LEU A 61 19.14 20.07 -2.13
C LEU A 61 18.48 21.46 -2.07
N LEU A 62 17.38 21.57 -1.33
CA LEU A 62 16.68 22.84 -1.11
C LEU A 62 17.14 23.46 0.20
N ILE A 63 17.75 24.65 0.14
CA ILE A 63 18.20 25.40 1.31
C ILE A 63 17.33 26.65 1.44
N GLY A 64 16.79 26.86 2.63
CA GLY A 64 15.97 28.04 2.93
C GLY A 64 15.36 27.96 4.33
N GLU A 65 14.89 29.10 4.82
CA GLU A 65 14.26 29.25 6.14
C GLU A 65 13.06 28.30 6.33
N PRO A 66 12.73 27.88 7.56
CA PRO A 66 11.52 27.09 7.81
C PRO A 66 10.26 27.83 7.29
N GLY A 67 9.28 27.08 6.77
CA GLY A 67 8.04 27.68 6.24
C GLY A 67 8.10 28.21 4.79
N THR A 68 9.24 28.11 4.10
CA THR A 68 9.43 28.61 2.71
C THR A 68 8.95 27.67 1.59
N GLY A 69 8.18 26.61 1.90
CA GLY A 69 7.61 25.74 0.86
C GLY A 69 8.52 24.61 0.32
N LYS A 70 9.61 24.27 1.01
CA LYS A 70 10.53 23.17 0.59
C LYS A 70 9.81 21.82 0.37
N SER A 71 8.94 21.41 1.28
CA SER A 71 8.17 20.16 1.15
C SER A 71 7.17 20.22 -0.01
N MET A 72 6.60 21.40 -0.29
CA MET A 72 5.69 21.62 -1.42
C MET A 72 6.42 21.44 -2.76
N LEU A 73 7.65 21.95 -2.89
CA LEU A 73 8.50 21.71 -4.06
C LEU A 73 8.83 20.23 -4.25
N GLY A 74 9.07 19.49 -3.16
CA GLY A 74 9.28 18.03 -3.21
C GLY A 74 8.04 17.27 -3.67
N GLN A 75 6.85 17.65 -3.19
CA GLN A 75 5.59 17.07 -3.65
C GLN A 75 5.34 17.39 -5.13
N ALA A 76 5.55 18.64 -5.54
CA ALA A 76 5.45 19.07 -6.93
C ALA A 76 6.39 18.29 -7.85
N MET A 77 7.62 18.01 -7.40
CA MET A 77 8.55 17.16 -8.13
C MET A 77 8.00 15.75 -8.33
N ALA A 78 7.39 15.15 -7.31
CA ALA A 78 6.80 13.81 -7.40
C ALA A 78 5.63 13.75 -8.41
N GLU A 79 4.85 14.81 -8.55
CA GLU A 79 3.78 14.87 -9.57
C GLU A 79 4.31 14.91 -11.01
N LEU A 80 5.52 15.44 -11.21
CA LEU A 80 6.17 15.56 -12.52
C LEU A 80 6.89 14.28 -12.94
N LEU A 81 7.08 13.32 -12.02
CA LEU A 81 7.70 12.04 -12.33
C LEU A 81 6.74 11.12 -13.10
N PRO A 82 7.28 10.28 -14.01
CA PRO A 82 6.45 9.36 -14.79
C PRO A 82 5.80 8.29 -13.91
N THR A 83 4.54 7.96 -14.21
CA THR A 83 3.71 7.02 -13.44
C THR A 83 3.50 5.68 -14.14
N GLU A 84 3.85 5.58 -15.43
CA GLU A 84 3.65 4.37 -16.24
C GLU A 84 4.55 3.20 -15.80
N THR A 85 5.69 3.51 -15.18
CA THR A 85 6.70 2.53 -14.76
C THR A 85 6.70 2.29 -13.25
N LEU A 86 5.55 2.47 -12.58
CA LEU A 86 5.45 2.15 -11.16
C LEU A 86 5.48 0.64 -10.95
N GLU A 87 6.20 0.22 -9.92
CA GLU A 87 6.43 -1.19 -9.59
C GLU A 87 5.95 -1.49 -8.17
N ASP A 88 5.46 -2.71 -7.96
CA ASP A 88 5.24 -3.30 -6.65
C ASP A 88 6.49 -4.12 -6.26
N ILE A 89 6.82 -4.13 -4.97
CA ILE A 89 7.97 -4.87 -4.42
C ILE A 89 7.45 -6.03 -3.57
N LEU A 90 7.86 -7.25 -3.91
CA LEU A 90 7.56 -8.46 -3.14
C LEU A 90 8.81 -9.07 -2.53
N VAL A 91 8.65 -9.65 -1.35
CA VAL A 91 9.64 -10.53 -0.72
C VAL A 91 9.16 -11.97 -0.76
N PHE A 92 10.03 -12.83 -1.28
CA PHE A 92 9.86 -14.27 -1.36
C PHE A 92 10.77 -14.96 -0.35
N PRO A 93 10.33 -16.07 0.24
CA PRO A 93 11.17 -16.93 1.04
C PRO A 93 12.23 -17.58 0.15
N ASN A 94 13.41 -17.80 0.71
CA ASN A 94 14.51 -18.43 0.01
C ASN A 94 14.76 -19.84 0.59
N PRO A 95 14.52 -20.93 -0.18
CA PRO A 95 14.74 -22.29 0.29
C PRO A 95 16.21 -22.66 0.55
N GLU A 96 17.15 -21.92 -0.03
CA GLU A 96 18.60 -22.18 0.11
C GLU A 96 19.16 -21.53 1.38
N ASP A 97 18.71 -20.32 1.70
CA ASP A 97 19.14 -19.56 2.87
C ASP A 97 17.97 -18.71 3.40
N GLU A 98 17.41 -19.10 4.54
CA GLU A 98 16.28 -18.43 5.18
C GLU A 98 16.60 -16.97 5.58
N ASN A 99 17.86 -16.68 5.90
CA ASN A 99 18.32 -15.34 6.28
C ASN A 99 18.51 -14.40 5.08
N MET A 100 18.36 -14.92 3.85
CA MET A 100 18.46 -14.14 2.62
C MET A 100 17.18 -14.24 1.78
N PRO A 101 16.09 -13.54 2.16
CA PRO A 101 14.87 -13.49 1.37
C PRO A 101 15.10 -12.92 -0.04
N LYS A 102 14.39 -13.45 -1.05
CA LYS A 102 14.51 -13.00 -2.44
C LYS A 102 13.55 -11.84 -2.71
N ILE A 103 14.07 -10.72 -3.24
CA ILE A 103 13.25 -9.57 -3.63
C ILE A 103 12.89 -9.65 -5.10
N LYS A 104 11.65 -9.35 -5.45
CA LYS A 104 11.17 -9.28 -6.83
C LYS A 104 10.33 -8.04 -7.05
N THR A 105 10.63 -7.29 -8.09
CA THR A 105 9.80 -6.19 -8.59
C THR A 105 8.87 -6.70 -9.69
N VAL A 106 7.66 -6.17 -9.72
CA VAL A 106 6.67 -6.41 -10.77
C VAL A 106 5.94 -5.10 -11.08
N PRO A 107 5.35 -4.92 -12.27
CA PRO A 107 4.52 -3.75 -12.53
C PRO A 107 3.42 -3.57 -11.49
N ALA A 108 3.08 -2.32 -11.19
CA ALA A 108 2.05 -1.97 -10.22
C ALA A 108 0.74 -2.76 -10.45
N CYS A 109 0.06 -3.11 -9.35
CA CYS A 109 -1.12 -3.98 -9.29
C CYS A 109 -0.89 -5.48 -9.49
N GLN A 110 0.23 -5.91 -10.08
CA GLN A 110 0.51 -7.35 -10.20
C GLN A 110 0.89 -7.97 -8.85
N GLY A 111 1.45 -7.18 -7.92
CA GLY A 111 1.86 -7.68 -6.61
C GLY A 111 0.70 -8.30 -5.82
N LYS A 112 -0.45 -7.63 -5.80
CA LYS A 112 -1.67 -8.15 -5.15
C LYS A 112 -2.13 -9.48 -5.74
N GLN A 113 -2.19 -9.55 -7.07
CA GLN A 113 -2.62 -10.77 -7.77
C GLN A 113 -1.69 -11.95 -7.47
N ILE A 114 -0.38 -11.71 -7.39
CA ILE A 114 0.59 -12.75 -7.04
C ILE A 114 0.34 -13.24 -5.61
N VAL A 115 0.25 -12.33 -4.64
CA VAL A 115 0.01 -12.71 -3.24
C VAL A 115 -1.30 -13.47 -3.08
N GLU A 116 -2.37 -13.04 -3.74
CA GLU A 116 -3.67 -13.72 -3.72
C GLU A 116 -3.61 -15.13 -4.31
N ARG A 117 -2.94 -15.32 -5.46
CA ARG A 117 -2.75 -16.65 -6.06
C ARG A 117 -2.00 -17.59 -5.14
N TYR A 118 -0.95 -17.11 -4.47
CA TYR A 118 -0.20 -17.93 -3.52
C TYR A 118 -1.02 -18.23 -2.25
N ARG A 119 -1.80 -17.27 -1.77
CA ARG A 119 -2.71 -17.46 -0.63
C ARG A 119 -3.81 -18.49 -0.94
N GLN A 120 -4.38 -18.47 -2.15
CA GLN A 120 -5.35 -19.47 -2.59
C GLN A 120 -4.74 -20.86 -2.64
N LYS A 121 -3.54 -21.02 -3.23
CA LYS A 121 -2.81 -22.29 -3.24
C LYS A 121 -2.53 -22.82 -1.83
N ALA A 122 -2.14 -21.94 -0.91
CA ALA A 122 -1.93 -22.32 0.50
C ALA A 122 -3.22 -22.82 1.16
N LYS A 123 -4.36 -22.14 0.91
CA LYS A 123 -5.67 -22.54 1.41
C LYS A 123 -6.17 -23.86 0.81
N GLU A 124 -5.95 -24.08 -0.49
CA GLU A 124 -6.29 -25.34 -1.15
C GLU A 124 -5.51 -26.51 -0.56
N GLN A 125 -4.21 -26.34 -0.29
CA GLN A 125 -3.41 -27.36 0.37
C GLN A 125 -3.88 -27.67 1.80
N GLU A 126 -4.37 -26.68 2.53
CA GLU A 126 -4.98 -26.87 3.85
C GLU A 126 -6.31 -27.63 3.74
N ASN A 127 -7.17 -27.22 2.81
CA ASN A 127 -8.46 -27.87 2.57
C ASN A 127 -8.30 -29.34 2.15
N ILE A 128 -7.32 -29.66 1.28
CA ILE A 128 -7.03 -31.05 0.88
C ILE A 128 -6.69 -31.91 2.11
N LYS A 129 -5.91 -31.39 3.07
CA LYS A 129 -5.61 -32.10 4.32
C LYS A 129 -6.86 -32.32 5.16
N SER A 130 -7.72 -31.29 5.28
CA SER A 130 -8.99 -31.39 6.00
C SER A 130 -9.93 -32.40 5.36
N TYR A 131 -10.02 -32.44 4.03
CA TYR A 131 -10.84 -33.40 3.30
C TYR A 131 -10.29 -34.83 3.39
N LEU A 132 -8.97 -35.01 3.35
CA LEU A 132 -8.34 -36.32 3.53
C LEU A 132 -8.60 -36.88 4.94
N LEU A 133 -8.49 -36.04 5.97
CA LEU A 133 -8.81 -36.44 7.35
C LEU A 133 -10.30 -36.82 7.50
N LEU A 134 -11.21 -36.02 6.92
CA LEU A 134 -12.64 -36.33 6.91
C LEU A 134 -12.93 -37.64 6.17
N PHE A 135 -12.24 -37.91 5.05
CA PHE A 135 -12.37 -39.14 4.29
C PHE A 135 -11.94 -40.36 5.11
N VAL A 136 -10.80 -40.29 5.81
CA VAL A 136 -10.34 -41.38 6.71
C VAL A 136 -11.34 -41.60 7.84
N LEU A 137 -11.85 -40.53 8.47
CA LEU A 137 -12.87 -40.61 9.51
C LEU A 137 -14.15 -41.32 8.99
N PHE A 138 -14.59 -40.97 7.78
CA PHE A 138 -15.77 -41.57 7.15
C PHE A 138 -15.60 -43.08 6.89
N VAL A 139 -14.44 -43.51 6.40
CA VAL A 139 -14.15 -44.94 6.19
C VAL A 139 -14.13 -45.72 7.51
N VAL A 140 -13.49 -45.16 8.55
CA VAL A 140 -13.47 -45.78 9.89
C VAL A 140 -14.89 -45.86 10.47
N MET A 141 -15.69 -44.80 10.32
CA MET A 141 -17.08 -44.78 10.76
C MET A 141 -17.94 -45.85 10.07
N LEU A 142 -17.82 -46.01 8.74
CA LEU A 142 -18.53 -47.06 8.00
C LEU A 142 -18.11 -48.47 8.44
N ALA A 143 -16.81 -48.70 8.62
CA ALA A 143 -16.30 -50.01 9.07
C ALA A 143 -16.87 -50.40 10.44
N VAL A 144 -16.97 -49.45 11.38
CA VAL A 144 -17.56 -49.66 12.72
C VAL A 144 -19.08 -49.86 12.65
N LEU A 145 -19.78 -49.28 11.68
CA LEU A 145 -21.22 -49.50 11.51
C LEU A 145 -21.55 -50.89 10.95
N MET A 146 -20.69 -51.46 10.08
CA MET A 146 -20.90 -52.80 9.51
C MET A 146 -20.63 -53.92 10.52
N ASP A 147 -19.59 -53.79 11.34
CA ASP A 147 -19.28 -54.76 12.39
C ASP A 147 -18.90 -54.06 13.70
N ARG A 148 -19.70 -54.29 14.75
CA ARG A 148 -19.51 -53.70 16.09
C ARG A 148 -18.67 -54.57 17.03
N SER A 149 -17.74 -55.33 16.47
CA SER A 149 -16.80 -56.10 17.27
C SER A 149 -15.79 -55.20 17.99
N ALA A 150 -15.27 -55.66 19.13
CA ALA A 150 -14.23 -54.91 19.86
C ALA A 150 -12.94 -54.77 19.02
N GLN A 151 -12.71 -55.70 18.09
CA GLN A 151 -11.53 -55.71 17.23
C GLN A 151 -11.60 -54.60 16.16
N THR A 152 -12.76 -54.37 15.53
CA THR A 152 -12.91 -53.31 14.52
C THR A 152 -12.76 -51.91 15.12
N LEU A 153 -13.21 -51.71 16.36
CA LEU A 153 -12.99 -50.46 17.10
C LEU A 153 -11.51 -50.18 17.36
N LEU A 154 -10.75 -51.19 17.81
CA LEU A 154 -9.32 -51.06 18.06
C LEU A 154 -8.53 -50.77 16.77
N PHE A 155 -8.82 -51.48 15.68
CA PHE A 155 -8.19 -51.21 14.38
C PHE A 155 -8.58 -49.83 13.83
N GLY A 156 -9.83 -49.38 14.02
CA GLY A 156 -10.27 -48.04 13.61
C GLY A 156 -9.49 -46.92 14.31
N VAL A 157 -9.30 -47.02 15.62
CA VAL A 157 -8.49 -46.05 16.39
C VAL A 157 -7.02 -46.09 15.95
N PHE A 158 -6.47 -47.29 15.72
CA PHE A 158 -5.10 -47.45 15.23
C PHE A 158 -4.88 -46.76 13.87
N VAL A 159 -5.79 -46.95 12.91
CA VAL A 159 -5.74 -46.29 11.60
C VAL A 159 -5.83 -44.77 11.73
N LEU A 160 -6.66 -44.26 12.66
CA LEU A 160 -6.80 -42.83 12.93
C LEU A 160 -5.51 -42.22 13.47
N ILE A 161 -4.85 -42.88 14.43
CA ILE A 161 -3.56 -42.44 14.97
C ILE A 161 -2.46 -42.46 13.89
N VAL A 162 -2.37 -43.53 13.11
CA VAL A 162 -1.38 -43.67 12.04
C VAL A 162 -1.59 -42.62 10.94
N SER A 163 -2.84 -42.38 10.53
CA SER A 163 -3.17 -41.36 9.53
C SER A 163 -2.89 -39.94 10.03
N LEU A 164 -3.20 -39.60 11.28
CA LEU A 164 -2.82 -38.32 11.89
C LEU A 164 -1.31 -38.15 11.96
N MET A 165 -0.57 -39.21 12.30
CA MET A 165 0.89 -39.20 12.32
C MET A 165 1.47 -39.00 10.91
N ALA A 166 0.91 -39.66 9.89
CA ALA A 166 1.32 -39.50 8.50
C ALA A 166 1.05 -38.07 7.98
N ILE A 167 -0.15 -37.53 8.21
CA ILE A 167 -0.55 -36.17 7.78
C ILE A 167 0.28 -35.11 8.52
N SER A 168 0.55 -35.30 9.81
CA SER A 168 1.35 -34.35 10.59
C SER A 168 2.82 -34.35 10.17
N ASN A 169 3.39 -35.50 9.79
CA ASN A 169 4.76 -35.58 9.29
C ASN A 169 4.92 -34.93 7.90
N MET A 170 3.86 -34.91 7.08
CA MET A 170 3.83 -34.14 5.82
C MET A 170 3.94 -32.62 6.03
N ARG A 171 3.90 -32.11 7.27
CA ARG A 171 4.05 -30.67 7.57
C ARG A 171 5.40 -30.09 7.18
N LEU A 172 6.49 -30.88 7.20
CA LEU A 172 7.84 -30.30 7.09
C LEU A 172 8.26 -29.91 5.67
N ARG A 173 7.62 -30.45 4.61
CA ARG A 173 8.21 -30.37 3.26
C ARG A 173 7.51 -29.45 2.26
N ASN A 174 6.21 -29.19 2.43
CA ASN A 174 5.37 -28.58 1.38
C ASN A 174 4.42 -27.48 1.90
N GLN A 175 4.83 -26.63 2.86
CA GLN A 175 4.06 -25.40 3.07
C GLN A 175 4.38 -24.43 1.94
N THR A 176 3.39 -24.11 1.11
CA THR A 176 3.52 -22.99 0.17
C THR A 176 3.61 -21.70 0.97
N LEU A 177 4.84 -21.25 1.17
CA LEU A 177 5.11 -19.98 1.82
C LEU A 177 4.61 -18.85 0.91
N VAL A 178 3.71 -18.03 1.44
CA VAL A 178 3.09 -16.93 0.71
C VAL A 178 4.05 -15.75 0.69
N PRO A 179 4.41 -15.18 -0.48
CA PRO A 179 5.25 -13.99 -0.54
C PRO A 179 4.54 -12.81 0.11
N LYS A 180 5.31 -11.88 0.67
CA LYS A 180 4.78 -10.67 1.28
C LYS A 180 4.95 -9.48 0.33
N LEU A 181 3.90 -8.69 0.17
CA LEU A 181 3.94 -7.43 -0.55
C LEU A 181 4.56 -6.37 0.37
N LEU A 182 5.74 -5.86 0.02
CA LEU A 182 6.47 -4.85 0.80
C LEU A 182 6.03 -3.44 0.44
N VAL A 183 5.96 -3.15 -0.87
CA VAL A 183 5.54 -1.85 -1.39
C VAL A 183 4.45 -2.07 -2.42
N ASP A 184 3.31 -1.41 -2.22
CA ASP A 184 2.15 -1.47 -3.10
C ASP A 184 1.93 -0.09 -3.74
N ASN A 185 2.04 -0.05 -5.06
CA ASN A 185 1.81 1.13 -5.87
C ASN A 185 0.57 0.98 -6.76
N CYS A 186 -0.28 -0.03 -6.52
CA CYS A 186 -1.48 -0.25 -7.31
C CYS A 186 -2.47 0.92 -7.20
N GLY A 187 -2.95 1.41 -8.34
CA GLY A 187 -3.95 2.48 -8.42
C GLY A 187 -3.41 3.90 -8.19
N ARG A 188 -2.08 4.07 -8.03
CA ARG A 188 -1.48 5.40 -7.92
C ARG A 188 -1.46 6.10 -9.27
N ARG A 189 -1.97 7.34 -9.29
CA ARG A 189 -1.98 8.22 -10.47
C ARG A 189 -0.76 9.14 -10.57
N LYS A 190 -0.02 9.29 -9.48
CA LYS A 190 1.17 10.15 -9.31
C LYS A 190 2.27 9.32 -8.65
N ALA A 191 3.53 9.66 -8.90
CA ALA A 191 4.64 8.98 -8.24
C ALA A 191 4.57 9.22 -6.72
N PRO A 192 5.02 8.26 -5.89
CA PRO A 192 4.94 8.39 -4.45
C PRO A 192 5.85 9.52 -3.95
N PHE A 193 5.29 10.40 -3.13
CA PHE A 193 6.05 11.33 -2.28
C PHE A 193 6.16 10.71 -0.88
N VAL A 194 7.38 10.50 -0.40
CA VAL A 194 7.65 9.94 0.92
C VAL A 194 8.44 10.96 1.73
N ASP A 195 7.79 11.56 2.73
CA ASP A 195 8.46 12.45 3.68
C ASP A 195 9.12 11.62 4.77
N ALA A 196 10.45 11.58 4.77
CA ALA A 196 11.26 10.88 5.75
C ALA A 196 11.95 11.85 6.74
N THR A 197 11.47 13.08 6.86
CA THR A 197 12.01 14.07 7.79
C THR A 197 11.89 13.56 9.23
N GLY A 198 13.02 13.41 9.92
CA GLY A 198 13.05 12.92 11.31
C GLY A 198 12.83 11.41 11.48
N ALA A 199 12.82 10.63 10.40
CA ALA A 199 12.67 9.17 10.49
C ALA A 199 13.88 8.50 11.17
N HIS A 200 13.62 7.53 12.04
CA HIS A 200 14.65 6.66 12.63
C HIS A 200 15.20 5.66 11.61
N ALA A 201 16.36 5.06 11.91
CA ALA A 201 17.07 4.17 10.99
C ALA A 201 16.19 3.04 10.41
N GLY A 202 15.44 2.31 11.25
CA GLY A 202 14.57 1.22 10.79
C GLY A 202 13.42 1.69 9.89
N ALA A 203 12.90 2.90 10.10
CA ALA A 203 11.85 3.46 9.25
C ALA A 203 12.40 3.95 7.90
N LEU A 204 13.62 4.48 7.87
CA LEU A 204 14.26 4.99 6.65
C LEU A 204 14.85 3.87 5.77
N LEU A 205 15.50 2.89 6.40
CA LEU A 205 16.30 1.87 5.71
C LEU A 205 15.61 0.49 5.64
N GLY A 206 14.53 0.31 6.38
CA GLY A 206 13.86 -0.97 6.57
C GLY A 206 14.36 -1.71 7.82
N ASP A 207 13.50 -2.57 8.35
CA ASP A 207 13.75 -3.33 9.57
C ASP A 207 13.13 -4.73 9.49
N VAL A 208 13.69 -5.70 10.21
CA VAL A 208 13.18 -7.06 10.36
C VAL A 208 12.76 -7.24 11.81
N ARG A 209 11.45 -7.41 12.01
CA ARG A 209 10.90 -7.62 13.35
C ARG A 209 11.51 -8.86 13.99
N HIS A 210 11.99 -8.71 15.23
CA HIS A 210 12.45 -9.78 16.10
C HIS A 210 11.31 -10.68 16.58
#